data_AF-A0A3C1EHT9-F1
#
_entry.id   AF-A0A3C1EHT9-F1
#
_cell.length_a   1.000
_cell.length_b   1.000
_cell.length_c   1.000
_cell.angle_alpha   90.00
_cell.angle_beta   90.00
_cell.angle_gamma   90.00
#
_symmetry.space_group_name_H-M   'P 1'
#
loop_
_entity.id
_entity.type
_entity.pdbx_description
1 polymer ?
#
loop_
_entity_poly.entity_id
_entity_poly.type
_entity_poly.pdbx_seq_one_letter_code
_entity_poly.pdbx_strand_id
1 'polypeptide(L)'
;MAEPMVFREKERFLESLRELVRDGVPRERIRVITPFGVPEVEEILPGKRSKVRFFALLGAASGTVTGFAFTILTSLSWPLIVGGKPIVS
;
A
#
# COMPACT_ATOMS: atom_id res chain seq x y z
N MET A 1 4.46 -24.18 -18.10
CA MET A 1 3.68 -23.69 -16.94
C MET A 1 3.68 -24.84 -15.94
N ALA A 2 4.09 -24.62 -14.69
CA ALA A 2 4.07 -25.68 -13.68
C ALA A 2 2.64 -26.01 -13.28
N GLU A 3 2.35 -27.27 -12.93
CA GLU A 3 1.03 -27.66 -12.43
C GLU A 3 0.76 -27.00 -11.06
N PRO A 4 -0.46 -26.46 -10.83
CA PRO A 4 -0.80 -25.84 -9.56
C PRO A 4 -0.92 -26.90 -8.46
N MET A 5 -0.16 -26.73 -7.37
CA MET A 5 -0.29 -27.56 -6.18
C MET A 5 -1.53 -27.11 -5.38
N VAL A 6 -2.55 -27.97 -5.31
CA VAL A 6 -3.82 -27.67 -4.62
C VAL A 6 -3.89 -28.43 -3.30
N PHE A 7 -4.15 -27.71 -2.22
CA PHE A 7 -4.25 -28.26 -0.87
C PHE A 7 -5.63 -27.96 -0.27
N ARG A 8 -6.17 -28.93 0.50
CA ARG A 8 -7.44 -28.76 1.24
C ARG A 8 -7.23 -28.34 2.68
N GLU A 9 -6.11 -28.77 3.27
CA GLU A 9 -5.75 -28.50 4.66
C GLU A 9 -4.66 -27.43 4.73
N LYS A 10 -4.79 -26.54 5.71
CA LYS A 10 -3.89 -25.40 5.91
C LYS A 10 -2.48 -25.87 6.26
N GLU A 11 -2.37 -26.85 7.14
CA GLU A 11 -1.10 -27.34 7.70
C GLU A 11 -0.23 -27.94 6.60
N ARG A 12 -0.84 -28.79 5.75
CA ARG A 12 -0.16 -29.43 4.61
C ARG A 12 0.30 -28.41 3.56
N PHE A 13 -0.49 -27.36 3.34
CA PHE A 13 -0.10 -26.24 2.49
C PHE A 13 1.12 -25.49 3.06
N LEU A 14 1.12 -25.17 4.35
CA LEU A 14 2.23 -24.45 5.01
C LEU A 14 3.51 -25.28 5.07
N GLU A 15 3.40 -26.60 5.23
CA GLU A 15 4.54 -27.51 5.16
C GLU A 15 5.17 -27.51 3.77
N SER A 16 4.37 -27.72 2.73
CA SER A 16 4.86 -27.70 1.34
C SER A 16 5.44 -26.34 0.93
N LEU A 17 4.86 -25.23 1.41
CA LEU A 17 5.42 -23.90 1.19
C LEU A 17 6.80 -23.74 1.84
N ARG A 18 7.00 -24.29 3.05
CA ARG A 18 8.30 -24.27 3.73
C ARG A 18 9.33 -25.13 3.01
N GLU A 19 8.95 -26.29 2.49
CA GLU A 19 9.81 -27.12 1.65
C GLU A 19 10.25 -26.36 0.40
N LEU A 20 9.31 -25.73 -0.31
CA LEU A 20 9.62 -24.98 -1.54
C LEU A 20 10.61 -23.82 -1.30
N VAL A 21 10.49 -23.15 -0.15
CA VAL A 21 11.44 -22.10 0.26
C VAL A 21 12.79 -22.70 0.65
N ARG A 22 12.83 -23.87 1.32
CA ARG A 22 14.06 -24.59 1.67
C ARG A 22 14.81 -25.10 0.44
N ASP A 23 14.09 -25.52 -0.59
CA ASP A 23 14.64 -25.96 -1.87
C ASP A 23 15.25 -24.81 -2.68
N GLY A 24 15.17 -23.58 -2.17
CA GLY A 24 15.83 -22.40 -2.75
C GLY A 24 15.09 -21.84 -3.96
N VAL A 25 13.80 -22.16 -4.13
CA VAL A 25 13.00 -21.57 -5.21
C VAL A 25 12.93 -20.05 -5.01
N PRO A 26 13.31 -19.25 -6.02
CA PRO A 26 13.27 -17.80 -5.89
C PRO A 26 11.84 -17.33 -5.66
N ARG A 27 11.68 -16.42 -4.70
CA ARG A 27 10.38 -15.94 -4.19
C ARG A 27 9.49 -15.37 -5.28
N GLU A 28 10.07 -14.74 -6.27
CA GLU A 28 9.39 -14.12 -7.42
C GLU A 28 8.68 -15.16 -8.30
N ARG A 29 9.04 -16.44 -8.19
CA ARG A 29 8.43 -17.56 -8.92
C ARG A 29 7.36 -18.30 -8.12
N ILE A 30 7.20 -17.98 -6.83
CA ILE A 30 6.20 -18.60 -5.96
C ILE A 30 4.95 -17.72 -5.98
N ARG A 31 3.84 -18.26 -6.49
CA ARG A 31 2.53 -17.59 -6.46
C ARG A 31 1.62 -18.34 -5.52
N VAL A 32 1.25 -17.70 -4.41
CA VAL A 32 0.30 -18.22 -3.44
C VAL A 32 -1.07 -17.63 -3.71
N ILE A 33 -2.09 -18.49 -3.74
CA ILE A 33 -3.50 -18.09 -3.85
C ILE A 33 -4.23 -18.76 -2.69
N THR A 34 -4.75 -17.94 -1.77
CA THR A 34 -5.53 -18.41 -0.62
C THR A 34 -6.91 -17.78 -0.65
N PRO A 35 -7.96 -18.49 -0.19
CA PRO A 35 -9.32 -17.94 -0.13
C PRO A 35 -9.46 -16.83 0.92
N PHE A 36 -8.54 -16.74 1.87
CA PHE A 36 -8.47 -15.73 2.92
C PHE A 36 -7.00 -15.39 3.24
N GLY A 37 -6.77 -14.33 4.01
CA GLY A 37 -5.43 -13.94 4.46
C GLY A 37 -4.89 -14.94 5.49
N VAL A 38 -3.71 -15.51 5.21
CA VAL A 38 -3.02 -16.47 6.09
C VAL A 38 -1.73 -15.81 6.59
N PRO A 39 -1.69 -15.31 7.84
CA PRO A 39 -0.52 -14.59 8.37
C PRO A 39 0.79 -15.39 8.28
N GLU A 40 0.71 -16.71 8.46
CA GLU A 40 1.87 -17.61 8.41
C GLU A 40 2.56 -17.62 7.04
N VAL A 41 1.81 -17.35 5.97
CA VAL A 41 2.40 -17.23 4.62
C VAL A 41 3.33 -16.01 4.55
N GLU A 42 2.97 -14.91 5.20
CA GLU A 42 3.77 -13.69 5.21
C GLU A 42 5.01 -13.82 6.09
N GLU A 43 4.98 -14.68 7.11
CA GLU A 43 6.16 -15.05 7.91
C GLU A 43 7.13 -15.94 7.12
N ILE A 44 6.63 -16.91 6.36
CA ILE A 44 7.45 -17.82 5.55
C ILE A 44 8.00 -17.11 4.31
N LEU A 45 7.18 -16.27 3.70
CA LEU A 45 7.48 -15.52 2.47
C LEU A 45 7.28 -14.01 2.68
N PRO A 46 8.11 -13.35 3.52
CA PRO A 46 8.01 -11.91 3.71
C PRO A 46 8.16 -11.19 2.38
N GLY A 47 7.06 -10.57 1.97
CA GLY A 47 6.97 -9.78 0.75
C GLY A 47 7.82 -8.51 0.84
N LYS A 48 8.17 -7.94 -0.32
CA LYS A 48 8.69 -6.57 -0.34
C LYS A 48 7.62 -5.62 0.16
N ARG A 49 8.00 -4.75 1.10
CA ARG A 49 7.11 -3.68 1.59
C ARG A 49 6.57 -2.87 0.41
N SER A 50 5.24 -2.76 0.34
CA SER A 50 4.58 -2.05 -0.73
C SER A 50 4.87 -0.55 -0.68
N LYS A 51 5.11 0.05 -1.86
CA LYS A 51 5.35 1.50 -2.02
C LYS A 51 4.08 2.35 -1.88
N VAL A 52 2.91 1.72 -1.72
CA VAL A 52 1.60 2.41 -1.61
C VAL A 52 1.58 3.49 -0.52
N ARG A 53 2.29 3.24 0.60
CA ARG A 53 2.41 4.24 1.68
C ARG A 53 3.03 5.56 1.22
N PHE A 54 4.04 5.51 0.36
CA PHE A 54 4.67 6.72 -0.17
C PHE A 54 3.74 7.47 -1.13
N PHE A 55 2.98 6.76 -1.95
CA PHE A 55 1.97 7.38 -2.82
C PHE A 55 0.87 8.07 -2.02
N ALA A 56 0.37 7.41 -0.97
CA ALA A 56 -0.63 8.00 -0.08
C ALA A 56 -0.08 9.26 0.62
N LEU A 57 1.16 9.21 1.13
CA LEU A 57 1.80 10.34 1.79
C LEU A 57 2.00 11.52 0.83
N LEU A 58 2.53 11.26 -0.36
CA LEU A 58 2.77 12.29 -1.37
C LEU A 58 1.45 12.91 -1.87
N GLY A 59 0.42 12.09 -2.06
CA GLY A 59 -0.91 12.56 -2.44
C GLY A 59 -1.56 13.42 -1.34
N ALA A 60 -1.42 13.02 -0.08
CA ALA A 60 -1.90 13.82 1.04
C ALA A 60 -1.17 15.16 1.13
N ALA A 61 0.17 15.14 1.08
CA ALA A 61 0.98 16.36 1.14
C ALA A 61 0.68 17.31 -0.02
N SER A 62 0.62 16.81 -1.26
CA SER A 62 0.32 17.65 -2.42
C SER A 62 -1.11 18.18 -2.38
N GLY A 63 -2.08 17.38 -1.95
CA GLY A 63 -3.47 17.79 -1.76
C GLY A 63 -3.60 18.91 -0.72
N THR A 64 -2.94 18.77 0.44
CA THR A 64 -2.92 19.81 1.48
C THR A 64 -2.30 21.09 0.96
N VAL A 65 -1.09 21.02 0.38
CA VAL A 65 -0.40 22.21 -0.15
C VAL A 65 -1.24 22.90 -1.23
N THR A 66 -1.82 22.14 -2.15
CA THR A 66 -2.65 22.70 -3.23
C THR A 66 -3.92 23.32 -2.69
N GLY A 67 -4.59 22.69 -1.72
CA GLY A 67 -5.80 23.21 -1.09
C GLY A 67 -5.57 24.55 -0.39
N PHE A 68 -4.50 24.65 0.40
CA PHE A 68 -4.11 25.91 1.03
C PHE A 68 -3.64 26.96 0.02
N ALA A 69 -2.80 26.58 -0.94
CA ALA A 69 -2.30 27.50 -1.95
C ALA A 69 -3.46 28.07 -2.79
N PHE A 70 -4.42 27.24 -3.20
CA PHE A 70 -5.56 27.68 -4.00
C PHE A 70 -6.43 28.70 -3.27
N THR A 71 -6.75 28.47 -1.99
CA THR A 71 -7.56 29.41 -1.21
C THR A 71 -6.82 30.71 -0.93
N ILE A 72 -5.54 30.63 -0.57
CA ILE A 72 -4.67 31.81 -0.35
C ILE A 72 -4.56 32.63 -1.64
N LEU A 73 -4.22 32.00 -2.76
CA LEU A 73 -4.06 32.68 -4.05
C LEU A 73 -5.37 33.32 -4.52
N THR A 74 -6.50 32.65 -4.31
CA THR A 74 -7.82 33.23 -4.64
C THR A 74 -8.10 34.46 -3.78
N SER A 75 -7.84 34.38 -2.47
CA SER A 75 -8.02 35.50 -1.52
C SER A 75 -7.12 36.69 -1.85
N LEU A 76 -5.88 36.43 -2.27
CA LEU A 76 -4.92 37.46 -2.70
C LEU A 76 -5.27 38.08 -4.06
N SER A 77 -5.77 37.28 -5.00
CA SER A 77 -6.09 37.75 -6.35
C SER A 77 -7.35 38.61 -6.37
N TRP A 78 -8.29 38.35 -5.46
CA TRP A 78 -9.52 39.14 -5.30
C TRP A 78 -9.76 39.49 -3.83
N PRO A 79 -9.09 40.54 -3.31
CA PRO A 79 -9.08 40.85 -1.89
C PRO A 79 -10.42 41.47 -1.45
N LEU A 80 -11.34 40.61 -0.99
CA LEU A 80 -12.60 41.01 -0.39
C LEU A 80 -12.45 41.14 1.13
N ILE A 81 -12.69 42.34 1.66
CA ILE A 81 -12.75 42.57 3.10
C ILE A 81 -14.11 42.08 3.60
N VAL A 82 -14.14 40.88 4.20
CA VAL A 82 -15.33 40.32 4.85
C VAL A 82 -15.21 40.41 6.37
N GLY A 83 -16.06 41.22 7.00
CA GLY A 83 -16.13 41.33 8.47
C GLY A 83 -14.86 41.87 9.14
N GLY A 84 -14.01 42.62 8.44
CA GLY A 84 -12.81 43.28 8.99
C GLY A 84 -11.64 42.35 9.33
N LYS A 85 -11.68 41.08 8.90
CA LYS A 85 -10.62 40.11 9.15
C LYS A 85 -9.46 40.28 8.15
N PRO A 86 -8.21 39.96 8.55
CA PRO A 86 -7.10 39.87 7.63
C PRO A 86 -7.38 38.79 6.55
N ILE A 87 -6.94 39.07 5.32
CA ILE A 87 -7.24 38.29 4.10
C ILE A 87 -6.61 36.88 4.16
N VAL A 88 -5.51 36.74 4.88
CA VAL A 88 -4.83 35.47 5.17
C VAL A 88 -4.37 35.54 6.63
N SER A 89 -4.57 34.47 7.41
CA SER A 89 -4.19 34.39 8.82
C SER A 89 -3.71 33.00 9.21
#